data_AF-A0A833LJZ1-F1
#
_entry.id   AF-A0A833LJZ1-F1
#
_cell.length_a   1.000
_cell.length_b   1.000
_cell.length_c   1.000
_cell.angle_alpha   90.00
_cell.angle_beta   90.00
_cell.angle_gamma   90.00
#
_symmetry.space_group_name_H-M   'P 1'
#
loop_
_entity.id
_entity.type
_entity.pdbx_description
1 polymer ?
#
loop_
_entity_poly.entity_id
_entity_poly.type
_entity_poly.pdbx_seq_one_letter_code
_entity_poly.pdbx_strand_id
1 'polypeptide(L)'
;MAVDGEPVGGSLEKAFARLPGEVGTPVRVTFRRPGAEAPFDLELVRVPLATPSVRGARRDPSGAWSDPWLDAGRSLGYVRVSRMAEDTVDGVAAMLGRLEAGGARGVLLDLRANQGGLLSAATGVADLLLDHGKVVTIPARDGSVEEIVATPGCAFSGPLVVLVDRETASSAEVLAAALQDSRGATLVGERTFG
;
A
#
# COMPACT_ATOMS: atom_id res chain seq x y z
N MET A 1 -2.51 -26.41 19.70
CA MET A 1 -2.48 -25.95 18.31
C MET A 1 -1.51 -26.84 17.55
N ALA A 2 -1.87 -27.28 16.35
CA ALA A 2 -1.03 -28.09 15.48
C ALA A 2 -1.20 -27.65 14.02
N VAL A 3 -0.19 -27.90 13.20
CA VAL A 3 -0.21 -27.67 11.73
C VAL A 3 0.15 -28.99 11.07
N ASP A 4 -0.73 -29.50 10.20
CA ASP A 4 -0.62 -30.81 9.54
C ASP A 4 -0.35 -31.95 10.54
N GLY A 5 -1.03 -31.90 11.69
CA GLY A 5 -0.91 -32.89 12.77
C GLY A 5 0.30 -32.70 13.70
N GLU A 6 1.23 -31.79 13.37
CA GLU A 6 2.40 -31.53 14.21
C GLU A 6 2.12 -30.45 15.28
N PRO A 7 2.25 -30.77 16.59
CA PRO A 7 2.03 -29.80 17.65
C PRO A 7 3.06 -28.65 17.63
N VAL A 8 2.57 -27.41 17.67
CA VAL A 8 3.43 -26.21 17.70
C VAL A 8 3.61 -25.60 19.09
N GLY A 9 3.10 -26.27 20.13
CA GLY A 9 3.31 -25.89 21.53
C GLY A 9 2.76 -24.51 21.94
N GLY A 10 1.88 -23.91 21.13
CA GLY A 10 1.38 -22.54 21.36
C GLY A 10 2.33 -21.44 20.89
N SER A 11 3.47 -21.78 20.28
CA SER A 11 4.36 -20.79 19.65
C SER A 11 3.78 -20.34 18.31
N LEU A 12 3.50 -19.04 18.22
CA LEU A 12 3.11 -18.39 16.97
C LEU A 12 4.22 -18.51 15.92
N GLU A 13 5.49 -18.33 16.28
CA GLU A 13 6.62 -18.46 15.34
C GLU A 13 6.69 -19.86 14.72
N LYS A 14 6.59 -20.92 15.53
CA LYS A 14 6.61 -22.31 15.02
C LYS A 14 5.43 -22.60 14.09
N ALA A 15 4.29 -21.99 14.35
CA ALA A 15 3.12 -22.09 13.48
C ALA A 15 3.36 -21.36 12.16
N PHE A 16 3.81 -20.10 12.21
CA PHE A 16 4.11 -19.30 11.02
C PHE A 16 5.20 -19.91 10.15
N ALA A 17 6.18 -20.61 10.73
CA ALA A 17 7.20 -21.33 9.97
C ALA A 17 6.64 -22.54 9.19
N ARG A 18 5.48 -23.09 9.59
CA ARG A 18 4.88 -24.32 9.03
C ARG A 18 3.69 -24.10 8.12
N LEU A 19 3.07 -22.92 8.18
CA LEU A 19 1.96 -22.55 7.31
C LEU A 19 2.34 -22.44 5.82
N PRO A 20 3.55 -21.96 5.43
CA PRO A 20 3.94 -21.89 4.03
C PRO A 20 3.98 -23.25 3.32
N GLY A 21 3.76 -23.25 2.01
CA GLY A 21 3.75 -24.44 1.15
C GLY A 21 3.26 -24.07 -0.25
N GLU A 22 3.11 -25.05 -1.13
CA GLU A 22 2.68 -24.81 -2.51
C GLU A 22 1.27 -24.21 -2.58
N VAL A 23 1.10 -23.23 -3.46
CA VAL A 23 -0.20 -22.56 -3.68
C VAL A 23 -1.24 -23.59 -4.14
N GLY A 24 -2.46 -23.49 -3.60
CA GLY A 24 -3.56 -24.39 -3.90
C GLY A 24 -3.57 -25.68 -3.06
N THR A 25 -2.51 -25.96 -2.29
CA THR A 25 -2.49 -27.13 -1.41
C THR A 25 -3.24 -26.86 -0.09
N PRO A 26 -3.94 -27.86 0.46
CA PRO A 26 -4.57 -27.72 1.77
C PRO A 26 -3.53 -27.73 2.90
N VAL A 27 -3.84 -27.03 3.98
CA VAL A 27 -3.15 -27.09 5.27
C VAL A 27 -4.18 -27.29 6.38
N ARG A 28 -3.94 -28.26 7.25
CA ARG A 28 -4.83 -28.54 8.38
C ARG A 28 -4.29 -27.85 9.62
N VAL A 29 -5.08 -26.94 10.19
CA VAL A 29 -4.72 -26.22 11.42
C VAL A 29 -5.67 -26.65 12.54
N THR A 30 -5.11 -27.26 13.58
CA THR A 30 -5.85 -27.68 14.76
C THR A 30 -5.86 -26.56 15.79
N PHE A 31 -7.04 -26.06 16.14
CA PHE A 31 -7.25 -25.02 17.15
C PHE A 31 -7.77 -25.60 18.46
N ARG A 32 -7.49 -24.91 19.58
CA ARG A 32 -8.13 -25.17 20.87
C ARG A 32 -8.69 -23.86 21.40
N ARG A 33 -10.01 -23.74 21.49
CA ARG A 33 -10.69 -22.55 22.00
C ARG A 33 -10.92 -22.68 23.52
N PRO A 34 -10.69 -21.62 24.32
CA PRO A 34 -11.10 -21.63 25.72
C PRO A 34 -12.59 -21.98 25.86
N GLY A 35 -12.92 -22.97 26.69
CA GLY A 35 -14.29 -23.43 26.92
C GLY A 35 -14.81 -24.51 25.95
N ALA A 36 -14.03 -24.90 24.93
CA ALA A 36 -14.35 -26.07 24.10
C ALA A 36 -13.72 -27.34 24.72
N GLU A 37 -14.48 -28.43 24.80
CA GLU A 37 -14.00 -29.70 25.37
C GLU A 37 -12.93 -30.37 24.50
N ALA A 38 -13.01 -30.22 23.18
CA ALA A 38 -12.08 -30.83 22.24
C ALA A 38 -11.43 -29.79 21.30
N PRO A 39 -10.18 -30.03 20.85
CA PRO A 39 -9.62 -29.33 19.70
C PRO A 39 -10.48 -29.56 18.45
N PHE A 40 -10.45 -28.61 17.52
CA PHE A 40 -11.11 -28.75 16.22
C PHE A 40 -10.15 -28.37 15.09
N ASP A 41 -10.35 -29.00 13.94
CA ASP A 41 -9.54 -28.77 12.75
C ASP A 41 -10.22 -27.78 11.82
N LEU A 42 -9.43 -26.91 11.21
CA LEU A 42 -9.79 -26.14 10.04
C LEU A 42 -8.88 -26.53 8.89
N GLU A 43 -9.48 -26.85 7.75
CA GLU A 43 -8.76 -27.05 6.51
C GLU A 43 -8.76 -25.73 5.74
N LEU A 44 -7.55 -25.21 5.48
CA LEU A 44 -7.34 -23.95 4.78
C LEU A 44 -6.61 -24.26 3.48
N VAL A 45 -6.87 -23.48 2.42
CA VAL A 45 -6.13 -23.58 1.16
C VAL A 45 -5.02 -22.54 1.17
N ARG A 46 -3.79 -22.97 0.88
CA ARG A 46 -2.65 -22.05 0.76
C ARG A 46 -2.86 -21.14 -0.45
N VAL A 47 -2.80 -19.85 -0.20
CA VAL A 47 -2.85 -18.80 -1.24
C VAL A 47 -1.57 -17.98 -1.20
N PRO A 48 -1.16 -17.34 -2.30
CA PRO A 48 -0.06 -16.39 -2.26
C PRO A 48 -0.33 -15.33 -1.18
N LEU A 49 0.65 -15.11 -0.31
CA LEU A 49 0.56 -14.01 0.65
C LEU A 49 0.80 -12.70 -0.11
N ALA A 50 -0.26 -12.13 -0.68
CA ALA A 50 -0.24 -10.77 -1.13
C ALA A 50 -0.38 -9.88 0.10
N THR A 51 0.70 -9.21 0.51
CA THR A 51 0.58 -8.03 1.37
C THR A 51 0.37 -6.83 0.45
N PRO A 52 -0.88 -6.36 0.28
CA PRO A 52 -1.16 -5.30 -0.68
C PRO A 52 -0.35 -4.07 -0.31
N SER A 53 0.31 -3.48 -1.29
CA SER A 53 1.08 -2.25 -1.08
C SER A 53 0.18 -1.07 -0.72
N VAL A 54 -1.07 -1.10 -1.20
CA VAL A 54 -2.07 -0.04 -1.06
C VAL A 54 -3.18 -0.44 -0.07
N ARG A 55 -3.58 0.48 0.80
CA ARG A 55 -4.64 0.30 1.79
C ARG A 55 -5.54 1.53 1.91
N GLY A 56 -6.82 1.30 2.15
CA GLY A 56 -7.78 2.31 2.57
C GLY A 56 -7.69 2.65 4.07
N ALA A 57 -8.56 3.55 4.52
CA ALA A 57 -8.61 4.03 5.90
C ALA A 57 -9.08 2.96 6.89
N ARG A 58 -9.92 2.02 6.42
CA ARG A 58 -10.59 1.02 7.26
C ARG A 58 -10.73 -0.30 6.51
N ARG A 59 -11.08 -1.35 7.25
CA ARG A 59 -11.47 -2.63 6.67
C ARG A 59 -12.91 -2.55 6.15
N ASP A 60 -13.13 -3.11 4.98
CA ASP A 60 -14.46 -3.31 4.41
C ASP A 60 -15.15 -4.55 5.04
N PRO A 61 -16.41 -4.87 4.67
CA PRO A 61 -17.11 -6.06 5.19
C PRO A 61 -16.43 -7.41 4.87
N SER A 62 -15.57 -7.47 3.85
CA SER A 62 -14.75 -8.66 3.56
C SER A 62 -13.52 -8.76 4.46
N GLY A 63 -13.24 -7.72 5.24
CA GLY A 63 -12.07 -7.61 6.09
C GLY A 63 -10.85 -7.05 5.39
N ALA A 64 -10.92 -6.71 4.09
CA ALA A 64 -9.81 -6.10 3.37
C ALA A 64 -9.67 -4.62 3.70
N TRP A 65 -8.44 -4.09 3.79
CA TRP A 65 -8.19 -2.65 3.97
C TRP A 65 -8.49 -1.87 2.69
N SER A 66 -9.76 -1.79 2.31
CA SER A 66 -10.18 -1.25 1.01
C SER A 66 -11.13 -0.06 1.12
N ASP A 67 -11.56 0.35 2.32
CA ASP A 67 -12.45 1.52 2.45
C ASP A 67 -11.66 2.82 2.19
N PRO A 68 -11.93 3.56 1.10
CA PRO A 68 -11.15 4.74 0.75
C PRO A 68 -11.47 5.95 1.62
N TRP A 69 -12.51 5.92 2.47
CA TRP A 69 -13.01 7.14 3.11
C TRP A 69 -12.37 7.37 4.48
N LEU A 70 -11.60 8.46 4.58
CA LEU A 70 -11.18 8.99 5.87
C LEU A 70 -12.38 9.54 6.63
N ASP A 71 -13.17 10.37 5.95
CA ASP A 71 -14.39 10.99 6.47
C ASP A 71 -15.39 11.14 5.32
N ALA A 72 -16.33 10.20 5.22
CA ALA A 72 -17.35 10.21 4.17
C ALA A 72 -18.30 11.41 4.30
N GLY A 73 -18.57 11.90 5.52
CA GLY A 73 -19.45 13.06 5.74
C GLY A 73 -18.86 14.37 5.22
N ARG A 74 -17.53 14.44 5.12
CA ARG A 74 -16.79 15.56 4.53
C ARG A 74 -16.23 15.26 3.13
N SER A 75 -16.53 14.08 2.58
CA SER A 75 -16.01 13.58 1.31
C SER A 75 -14.47 13.60 1.25
N LEU A 76 -13.80 13.17 2.33
CA LEU A 76 -12.34 13.10 2.40
C LEU A 76 -11.85 11.67 2.17
N GLY A 77 -11.02 11.50 1.15
CA GLY A 77 -10.40 10.24 0.79
C GLY A 77 -9.07 10.00 1.50
N TYR A 78 -8.68 8.72 1.57
CA TYR A 78 -7.43 8.26 2.14
C TYR A 78 -6.89 7.08 1.33
N VAL A 79 -5.62 7.20 0.96
CA VAL A 79 -4.88 6.15 0.26
C VAL A 79 -3.55 5.99 0.97
N ARG A 80 -3.31 4.82 1.56
CA ARG A 80 -2.00 4.49 2.15
C ARG A 80 -1.20 3.65 1.20
N VAL A 81 0.04 4.05 0.94
CA VAL A 81 1.03 3.25 0.20
C VAL A 81 2.15 2.88 1.16
N SER A 82 2.17 1.62 1.59
CA SER A 82 3.14 1.11 2.58
C SER A 82 4.49 0.72 2.01
N ARG A 83 4.57 0.48 0.69
CA ARG A 83 5.78 0.18 -0.06
C ARG A 83 5.54 0.42 -1.55
N MET A 84 6.58 0.61 -2.33
CA MET A 84 6.51 0.69 -3.80
C MET A 84 6.74 -0.70 -4.41
N ALA A 85 5.67 -1.33 -4.89
CA ALA A 85 5.66 -2.68 -5.45
C ALA A 85 4.92 -2.73 -6.80
N GLU A 86 4.94 -3.89 -7.45
CA GLU A 86 4.34 -4.08 -8.78
C GLU A 86 2.83 -3.77 -8.80
N ASP A 87 2.11 -4.06 -7.72
CA ASP A 87 0.66 -3.84 -7.57
C ASP A 87 0.29 -2.39 -7.20
N THR A 88 1.27 -1.52 -6.93
CA THR A 88 1.00 -0.21 -6.32
C THR A 88 0.25 0.73 -7.23
N VAL A 89 0.63 0.81 -8.51
CA VAL A 89 0.02 1.75 -9.47
C VAL A 89 -1.46 1.41 -9.65
N ASP A 90 -1.78 0.16 -9.95
CA ASP A 90 -3.15 -0.31 -10.13
C ASP A 90 -3.98 -0.15 -8.84
N GLY A 91 -3.38 -0.46 -7.68
CA GLY A 91 -4.03 -0.30 -6.39
C GLY A 91 -4.39 1.16 -6.08
N VAL A 92 -3.49 2.10 -6.38
CA VAL A 92 -3.76 3.54 -6.21
C VAL A 92 -4.80 4.00 -7.22
N ALA A 93 -4.69 3.63 -8.49
CA ALA A 93 -5.64 3.99 -9.53
C ALA A 93 -7.08 3.54 -9.17
N ALA A 94 -7.22 2.30 -8.69
CA ALA A 94 -8.51 1.78 -8.23
C ALA A 94 -9.08 2.57 -7.06
N MET A 95 -8.24 3.00 -6.11
CA MET A 95 -8.68 3.78 -4.95
C MET A 95 -9.09 5.20 -5.35
N LEU A 96 -8.30 5.85 -6.21
CA LEU A 96 -8.60 7.19 -6.74
C LEU A 96 -9.88 7.18 -7.57
N GLY A 97 -10.06 6.19 -8.45
CA GLY A 97 -11.29 6.07 -9.25
C GLY A 97 -12.55 5.92 -8.40
N ARG A 98 -12.48 5.18 -7.28
CA ARG A 98 -13.60 5.07 -6.33
C ARG A 98 -13.87 6.37 -5.59
N LEU A 99 -12.81 7.11 -5.24
CA LEU A 99 -12.91 8.41 -4.58
C LEU A 99 -13.51 9.46 -5.51
N GLU A 100 -13.03 9.54 -6.75
CA GLU A 100 -13.54 10.45 -7.77
C GLU A 100 -15.01 10.18 -8.07
N ALA A 101 -15.37 8.92 -8.36
CA ALA A 101 -16.76 8.52 -8.61
C ALA A 101 -17.68 8.80 -7.40
N GLY A 102 -17.12 8.76 -6.19
CA GLY A 102 -17.82 9.07 -4.95
C GLY A 102 -17.85 10.56 -4.58
N GLY A 103 -17.31 11.44 -5.43
CA GLY A 103 -17.31 12.89 -5.20
C GLY A 103 -16.35 13.35 -4.10
N ALA A 104 -15.18 12.70 -3.98
CA ALA A 104 -14.17 13.11 -3.02
C ALA A 104 -13.73 14.57 -3.25
N ARG A 105 -13.74 15.35 -2.18
CA ARG A 105 -13.34 16.77 -2.18
C ARG A 105 -11.86 16.98 -1.89
N GLY A 106 -11.15 15.92 -1.51
CA GLY A 106 -9.72 15.94 -1.23
C GLY A 106 -9.25 14.56 -0.81
N VAL A 107 -7.96 14.31 -1.00
CA VAL A 107 -7.32 13.02 -0.70
C VAL A 107 -6.10 13.23 0.20
N LEU A 108 -5.99 12.38 1.23
CA LEU A 108 -4.78 12.21 2.01
C LEU A 108 -4.02 10.98 1.50
N LEU A 109 -2.83 11.19 0.92
CA LEU A 109 -1.91 10.14 0.53
C LEU A 109 -0.93 9.87 1.67
N ASP A 110 -0.99 8.70 2.30
CA ASP A 110 -0.16 8.33 3.45
C ASP A 110 1.03 7.47 3.03
N LEU A 111 2.23 8.05 3.09
CA LEU A 111 3.52 7.44 2.77
C LEU A 111 4.37 7.13 4.02
N ARG A 112 3.78 7.21 5.21
CA ARG A 112 4.48 6.91 6.47
C ARG A 112 4.94 5.46 6.53
N ALA A 113 6.15 5.27 7.06
CA ALA A 113 6.84 3.97 7.11
C ALA A 113 7.03 3.30 5.73
N ASN A 114 6.97 4.06 4.64
CA ASN A 114 7.26 3.57 3.30
C ASN A 114 8.73 3.79 2.96
N GLN A 115 9.52 2.73 3.05
CA GLN A 115 10.96 2.74 2.76
C GLN A 115 11.30 2.77 1.26
N GLY A 116 10.30 2.97 0.40
CA GLY A 116 10.43 2.97 -1.06
C GLY A 116 10.18 1.59 -1.67
N GLY A 117 11.04 1.21 -2.61
CA GLY A 117 10.85 0.07 -3.51
C GLY A 117 11.00 0.50 -4.97
N LEU A 118 10.18 -0.06 -5.87
CA LEU A 118 10.31 0.18 -7.31
C LEU A 118 10.14 1.66 -7.67
N LEU A 119 11.15 2.25 -8.34
CA LEU A 119 11.07 3.61 -8.87
C LEU A 119 9.92 3.75 -9.88
N SER A 120 9.72 2.74 -10.73
CA SER A 120 8.62 2.69 -11.71
C SER A 120 7.24 2.78 -11.06
N ALA A 121 7.06 2.20 -9.87
CA ALA A 121 5.81 2.30 -9.12
C ALA A 121 5.61 3.72 -8.58
N ALA A 122 6.66 4.36 -8.05
CA ALA A 122 6.57 5.75 -7.60
C ALA A 122 6.28 6.70 -8.76
N THR A 123 6.95 6.55 -9.90
CA THR A 123 6.71 7.39 -11.07
C THR A 123 5.33 7.15 -11.68
N GLY A 124 4.86 5.90 -11.71
CA GLY A 124 3.51 5.58 -12.17
C GLY A 124 2.43 6.16 -11.26
N VAL A 125 2.62 6.12 -9.94
CA VAL A 125 1.69 6.78 -9.00
C VAL A 125 1.74 8.30 -9.14
N ALA A 126 2.91 8.89 -9.39
CA ALA A 126 3.02 10.31 -9.67
C ALA A 126 2.24 10.68 -10.94
N ASP A 127 2.32 9.85 -11.99
CA ASP A 127 1.60 10.04 -13.25
C ASP A 127 0.06 10.02 -13.08
N LEU A 128 -0.45 9.18 -12.18
CA LEU A 128 -1.88 9.19 -11.82
C LEU A 128 -2.33 10.49 -11.15
N LEU A 129 -1.40 11.26 -10.58
CA LEU A 129 -1.67 12.41 -9.73
C LEU A 129 -1.12 13.72 -10.32
N LEU A 130 -0.44 13.67 -11.46
CA LEU A 130 0.11 14.83 -12.14
C LEU A 130 -0.45 14.86 -13.56
N ASP A 131 -0.87 16.04 -14.01
CA ASP A 131 -1.29 16.21 -15.40
C ASP A 131 -0.12 16.64 -16.31
N HIS A 132 0.92 17.19 -15.70
CA HIS A 132 2.15 17.64 -16.33
C HIS A 132 3.23 17.86 -15.27
N GLY A 133 4.42 18.22 -15.72
CA GLY A 133 5.55 18.52 -14.85
C GLY A 133 6.51 17.36 -14.70
N LYS A 134 7.60 17.62 -13.99
CA LYS A 134 8.67 16.65 -13.82
C LYS A 134 8.39 15.75 -12.64
N VAL A 135 8.64 14.46 -12.79
CA VAL A 135 8.55 13.48 -11.71
C VAL A 135 9.93 13.28 -11.08
N VAL A 136 10.94 12.94 -11.87
CA VAL A 136 12.29 12.69 -11.37
C VAL A 136 13.34 12.94 -12.44
N THR A 137 14.53 13.37 -11.99
CA THR A 137 15.74 13.47 -12.81
C THR A 137 16.74 12.42 -12.32
N ILE A 138 17.26 11.61 -13.22
CA ILE A 138 18.21 10.53 -12.95
C ILE A 138 19.53 10.87 -13.66
N PRO A 139 20.53 11.40 -12.95
CA PRO A 139 21.84 11.65 -13.53
C PRO A 139 22.60 10.33 -13.71
N ALA A 140 23.17 10.11 -14.89
CA ALA A 140 24.02 8.98 -15.21
C ALA A 140 25.51 9.33 -15.08
N ARG A 141 26.35 8.29 -14.97
CA ARG A 141 27.81 8.46 -14.78
C ARG A 141 28.53 9.08 -15.98
N ASP A 142 27.97 8.91 -17.17
CA ASP A 142 28.51 9.48 -18.42
C ASP A 142 28.13 10.96 -18.61
N GLY A 143 27.45 11.56 -17.63
CA GLY A 143 26.97 12.93 -17.67
C GLY A 143 25.64 13.10 -18.39
N SER A 144 25.05 12.02 -18.95
CA SER A 144 23.69 12.07 -19.44
C SER A 144 22.69 12.18 -18.28
N VAL A 145 21.53 12.73 -18.58
CA VAL A 145 20.45 12.94 -17.61
C VAL A 145 19.18 12.37 -18.22
N GLU A 146 18.57 11.43 -17.52
CA GLU A 146 17.24 10.93 -17.83
C GLU A 146 16.22 11.73 -17.02
N GLU A 147 15.16 12.20 -17.67
CA GLU A 147 14.05 12.86 -17.00
C GLU A 147 12.76 12.09 -17.26
N ILE A 148 12.03 11.80 -16.18
CA ILE A 148 10.68 11.25 -16.25
C ILE A 148 9.72 12.41 -15.98
N VAL A 149 8.81 12.62 -16.92
CA VAL A 149 7.78 13.66 -16.87
C VAL A 149 6.40 13.03 -16.87
N ALA A 150 5.43 13.71 -16.24
CA ALA A 150 4.06 13.25 -16.20
C ALA A 150 3.39 13.35 -17.59
N THR A 151 2.49 12.42 -17.85
CA THR A 151 1.64 12.36 -19.04
C THR A 151 0.28 13.03 -18.75
N PRO A 152 -0.34 13.68 -19.76
CA PRO A 152 -1.66 14.29 -19.57
C PRO A 152 -2.73 13.27 -19.19
N GLY A 153 -3.60 13.64 -18.24
CA GLY A 153 -4.71 12.81 -17.78
C GLY A 153 -4.54 12.27 -16.36
N CYS A 154 -4.57 13.16 -15.37
CA CYS A 154 -4.56 12.74 -13.97
C CYS A 154 -5.86 12.04 -13.53
N ALA A 155 -5.75 11.01 -12.69
CA ALA A 155 -6.87 10.22 -12.16
C ALA A 155 -7.64 10.94 -11.03
N PHE A 156 -7.02 11.91 -10.37
CA PHE A 156 -7.65 12.74 -9.35
C PHE A 156 -7.03 14.14 -9.37
N SER A 157 -7.85 15.16 -9.62
CA SER A 157 -7.42 16.57 -9.75
C SER A 157 -7.70 17.44 -8.52
N GLY A 158 -8.45 16.92 -7.53
CA GLY A 158 -8.81 17.66 -6.32
C GLY A 158 -7.62 17.94 -5.37
N PRO A 159 -7.86 18.66 -4.26
CA PRO A 159 -6.86 18.91 -3.23
C PRO A 159 -6.16 17.64 -2.73
N LEU A 160 -4.83 17.65 -2.70
CA LEU A 160 -3.99 16.53 -2.28
C LEU A 160 -3.07 16.95 -1.13
N VAL A 161 -3.09 16.17 -0.06
CA VAL A 161 -2.12 16.26 1.04
C VAL A 161 -1.35 14.95 1.10
N VAL A 162 -0.04 15.02 1.31
CA VAL A 162 0.82 13.85 1.46
C VAL A 162 1.34 13.80 2.88
N LEU A 163 1.10 12.69 3.57
CA LEU A 163 1.56 12.45 4.93
C LEU A 163 2.85 11.62 4.88
N VAL A 164 3.91 12.14 5.48
CA VAL A 164 5.26 11.54 5.49
C VAL A 164 5.81 11.47 6.90
N ASP A 165 6.78 10.59 7.12
CA ASP A 165 7.55 10.54 8.37
C ASP A 165 9.03 10.24 8.11
N ARG A 166 9.82 10.14 9.18
CA ARG A 166 11.25 9.80 9.13
C ARG A 166 11.58 8.44 8.50
N GLU A 167 10.58 7.58 8.30
CA GLU A 167 10.72 6.27 7.66
C GLU A 167 10.28 6.28 6.18
N THR A 168 9.71 7.40 5.70
CA THR A 168 9.51 7.65 4.27
C THR A 168 10.87 7.82 3.59
N ALA A 169 11.21 6.94 2.64
CA ALA A 169 12.54 6.90 2.03
C ALA A 169 12.54 6.55 0.53
N SER A 170 13.61 6.90 -0.17
CA SER A 170 13.93 6.45 -1.53
C SER A 170 12.81 6.78 -2.54
N SER A 171 12.28 5.81 -3.28
CA SER A 171 11.21 6.04 -4.26
C SER A 171 9.93 6.63 -3.65
N ALA A 172 9.68 6.48 -2.34
CA ALA A 172 8.60 7.20 -1.67
C ALA A 172 8.88 8.70 -1.53
N GLU A 173 10.15 9.08 -1.33
CA GLU A 173 10.58 10.49 -1.35
C GLU A 173 10.50 11.08 -2.75
N VAL A 174 10.85 10.29 -3.78
CA VAL A 174 10.66 10.70 -5.18
C VAL A 174 9.19 11.05 -5.45
N LEU A 175 8.25 10.20 -5.03
CA LEU A 175 6.82 10.49 -5.18
C LEU A 175 6.41 11.75 -4.40
N ALA A 176 6.82 11.86 -3.13
CA ALA A 176 6.48 13.02 -2.30
C ALA A 176 7.02 14.33 -2.90
N ALA A 177 8.27 14.34 -3.37
CA ALA A 177 8.91 15.48 -4.00
C ALA A 177 8.22 15.84 -5.33
N ALA A 178 7.96 14.86 -6.20
CA ALA A 178 7.23 15.08 -7.46
C ALA A 178 5.87 15.75 -7.24
N LEU A 179 5.11 15.27 -6.24
CA LEU A 179 3.81 15.84 -5.90
C LEU A 179 3.93 17.23 -5.26
N GLN A 180 4.94 17.46 -4.43
CA GLN A 180 5.19 18.78 -3.85
C GLN A 180 5.57 19.80 -4.93
N ASP A 181 6.53 19.46 -5.79
CA ASP A 181 7.13 20.38 -6.74
C ASP A 181 6.24 20.62 -7.97
N SER A 182 5.67 19.56 -8.54
CA SER A 182 4.91 19.65 -9.80
C SER A 182 3.40 19.83 -9.59
N ARG A 183 2.84 19.39 -8.45
CA ARG A 183 1.41 19.58 -8.14
C ARG A 183 1.15 20.72 -7.15
N GLY A 184 2.15 21.12 -6.36
CA GLY A 184 1.94 21.97 -5.19
C GLY A 184 1.24 21.25 -4.04
N ALA A 185 1.37 19.92 -3.94
CA ALA A 185 0.79 19.16 -2.84
C ALA A 185 1.43 19.55 -1.50
N THR A 186 0.63 19.63 -0.44
CA THR A 186 1.16 19.93 0.90
C THR A 186 1.73 18.66 1.53
N LEU A 187 3.01 18.66 1.87
CA LEU A 187 3.62 17.63 2.72
C LEU A 187 3.35 17.95 4.19
N VAL A 188 2.88 16.95 4.95
CA VAL A 188 2.61 17.05 6.39
C VAL A 188 3.31 15.91 7.11
N GLY A 189 3.87 16.17 8.28
CA GLY A 189 4.49 15.17 9.14
C GLY A 189 5.91 15.55 9.55
N GLU A 190 6.85 14.61 9.43
CA GLU A 190 8.26 14.78 9.79
C GLU A 190 9.15 14.90 8.54
N ARG A 191 10.40 15.34 8.72
CA ARG A 191 11.41 15.23 7.67
C ARG A 191 11.60 13.75 7.31
N THR A 192 11.66 13.46 6.01
CA THR A 192 11.87 12.13 5.45
C THR A 192 13.30 11.62 5.71
N PHE A 193 13.60 10.40 5.29
CA PHE A 193 14.84 9.72 5.63
C PHE A 193 16.10 10.35 5.02
N GLY A 194 16.03 10.85 3.78
CA GLY A 194 17.16 11.31 2.96
C GLY A 194 17.05 12.74 2.44
#